data_AF-A0A9P9H986-F1
#
_entry.id   AF-A0A9P9H986-F1
#
_cell.length_a   1.000
_cell.length_b   1.000
_cell.length_c   1.000
_cell.angle_alpha   90.00
_cell.angle_beta   90.00
_cell.angle_gamma   90.00
#
_symmetry.space_group_name_H-M   'P 1'
#
loop_
_entity.id
_entity.type
_entity.pdbx_description
1 polymer ?
#
loop_
_entity_poly.entity_id
_entity_poly.type
_entity_poly.pdbx_seq_one_letter_code
_entity_poly.pdbx_strand_id
1 'polypeptide(L)'
;MTDTLQDVTAVVTEVSNQDIVFHVTRDFKISYWSSKTSDETQGEQYNSENLKINGNPVIVNSKLPILAAVAYKNPNTKEDEVRVYYVGEKSLTLREIRRTGKGKWYDGQVFNQQSYDIAENSGLTANVVAVNKGSCEDNPRKEWQLKVYYQRKADILNVVYNVLNQSGENWSTRYGVNE
;
A
#
# COMPACT_ATOMS: atom_id res chain seq x y z
N MET A 1 -14.87 -6.47 -23.48
CA MET A 1 -14.44 -6.35 -22.07
C MET A 1 -13.67 -5.05 -21.99
N THR A 2 -14.14 -4.11 -21.19
CA THR A 2 -13.45 -2.84 -20.97
C THR A 2 -12.29 -3.10 -20.02
N ASP A 3 -11.06 -2.96 -20.53
CA ASP A 3 -9.81 -3.00 -19.76
C ASP A 3 -9.78 -1.80 -18.79
N THR A 4 -10.51 -1.86 -17.69
CA THR A 4 -10.28 -0.95 -16.56
C THR A 4 -9.02 -1.40 -15.84
N LEU A 5 -7.89 -0.87 -16.31
CA LEU A 5 -6.58 -1.04 -15.70
C LEU A 5 -6.42 0.00 -14.58
N GLN A 6 -6.36 -0.47 -13.33
CA GLN A 6 -5.88 0.32 -12.19
C GLN A 6 -4.42 -0.05 -11.92
N ASP A 7 -3.58 0.14 -12.94
CA ASP A 7 -2.18 -0.26 -12.98
C ASP A 7 -1.22 0.83 -12.47
N VAL A 8 -1.70 2.05 -12.23
CA VAL A 8 -0.92 3.19 -11.71
C VAL A 8 -1.49 3.70 -10.39
N THR A 9 -0.62 4.02 -9.43
CA THR A 9 -0.96 4.75 -8.21
C THR A 9 0.19 5.68 -7.84
N ALA A 10 -0.13 6.78 -7.14
CA ALA A 10 0.87 7.70 -6.62
C ALA A 10 0.68 7.93 -5.12
N VAL A 11 1.77 8.25 -4.44
CA VAL A 11 1.79 8.64 -3.02
C VAL A 11 2.81 9.76 -2.82
N VAL A 12 2.60 10.55 -1.77
CA VAL A 12 3.54 11.59 -1.33
C VAL A 12 4.03 11.24 0.05
N THR A 13 5.34 11.24 0.25
CA THR A 13 5.95 11.01 1.56
C THR A 13 6.05 12.31 2.36
N GLU A 14 5.67 12.29 3.63
CA GLU A 14 5.59 13.49 4.47
C GLU A 14 6.97 13.96 4.93
N VAL A 15 7.87 13.03 5.27
CA VAL A 15 9.16 13.37 5.91
C VAL A 15 10.21 13.73 4.86
N SER A 16 10.30 12.94 3.81
CA SER A 16 11.24 13.15 2.71
C SER A 16 10.73 14.07 1.62
N ASN A 17 9.42 14.40 1.63
CA ASN A 17 8.79 15.24 0.61
C ASN A 17 9.11 14.71 -0.80
N GLN A 18 8.71 13.47 -1.06
CA GLN A 18 8.92 12.79 -2.35
C GLN A 18 7.60 12.28 -2.90
N ASP A 19 7.39 12.53 -4.19
CA ASP A 19 6.33 11.91 -4.96
C ASP A 19 6.84 10.57 -5.48
N ILE A 20 6.04 9.54 -5.29
CA ILE A 20 6.36 8.19 -5.77
C ILE A 20 5.18 7.67 -6.58
N VAL A 21 5.45 7.35 -7.83
CA VAL A 21 4.49 6.73 -8.74
C VAL A 21 4.86 5.26 -8.89
N PHE A 22 3.88 4.37 -8.77
CA PHE A 22 4.02 2.95 -9.08
C PHE A 22 3.20 2.62 -10.32
N HIS A 23 3.70 1.69 -11.12
CA HIS A 23 3.06 1.21 -12.34
C HIS A 23 3.27 -0.30 -12.48
N VAL A 24 2.24 -1.00 -12.95
CA VAL A 24 2.36 -2.36 -13.46
C VAL A 24 2.76 -2.30 -14.94
N THR A 25 3.97 -2.77 -15.26
CA THR A 25 4.45 -2.85 -16.64
C THR A 25 3.69 -3.89 -17.47
N ARG A 26 3.89 -3.85 -18.80
CA ARG A 26 3.29 -4.82 -19.74
C ARG A 26 3.62 -6.29 -19.44
N ASP A 27 4.76 -6.55 -18.82
CA ASP A 27 5.19 -7.87 -18.37
C ASP A 27 4.82 -8.14 -16.89
N PHE A 28 3.82 -7.42 -16.39
CA PHE A 28 3.20 -7.56 -15.06
C PHE A 28 4.15 -7.32 -13.88
N LYS A 29 5.24 -6.58 -14.08
CA LYS A 29 6.17 -6.22 -13.00
C LYS A 29 5.76 -4.89 -12.38
N ILE A 30 6.05 -4.71 -11.09
CA ILE A 30 5.91 -3.41 -10.45
C ILE A 30 7.19 -2.61 -10.70
N SER A 31 7.05 -1.45 -11.34
CA SER A 31 8.07 -0.41 -11.41
C SER A 31 7.65 0.78 -10.58
N TYR A 32 8.63 1.57 -10.12
CA TYR A 32 8.34 2.83 -9.43
C TYR A 32 9.27 3.94 -9.91
N TRP A 33 8.74 5.16 -9.84
CA TRP A 33 9.43 6.41 -10.11
C TRP A 33 9.37 7.25 -8.86
N SER A 34 10.49 7.81 -8.42
CA SER A 34 10.52 8.74 -7.30
C SER A 34 11.09 10.09 -7.73
N SER A 35 10.42 11.18 -7.36
CA SER A 35 10.97 12.53 -7.47
C SER A 35 12.14 12.70 -6.50
N LYS A 36 13.05 13.64 -6.81
CA LYS A 36 14.13 14.00 -5.89
C LYS A 36 13.63 14.89 -4.75
N THR A 37 12.66 15.76 -5.08
CA THR A 37 11.93 16.64 -4.16
C THR A 37 10.48 16.75 -4.64
N SER A 38 9.55 17.09 -3.75
CA SER A 38 8.14 17.34 -4.06
C SER A 38 7.86 18.77 -4.56
N ASP A 39 8.86 19.65 -4.53
CA ASP A 39 8.73 21.03 -5.02
C ASP A 39 9.28 21.11 -6.45
N GLU A 40 8.42 20.77 -7.41
CA GLU A 40 8.75 20.73 -8.84
C GLU A 40 8.59 22.13 -9.47
N THR A 41 9.49 23.06 -9.17
CA THR A 41 9.56 24.37 -9.87
C THR A 41 10.30 24.31 -11.20
N GLN A 42 10.98 23.19 -11.47
CA GLN A 42 11.66 22.87 -12.73
C GLN A 42 11.37 21.42 -13.10
N GLY A 43 11.40 21.11 -14.40
CA GLY A 43 11.22 19.74 -14.87
C GLY A 43 12.36 18.85 -14.41
N GLU A 44 12.19 18.19 -13.26
CA GLU A 44 13.15 17.23 -12.74
C GLU A 44 12.83 15.81 -13.24
N GLN A 45 13.87 15.04 -13.51
CA GLN A 45 13.73 13.66 -13.95
C GLN A 45 13.50 12.74 -12.75
N TYR A 46 12.46 11.91 -12.83
CA TYR A 46 12.21 10.87 -11.85
C TYR A 46 13.23 9.73 -12.00
N ASN A 47 13.71 9.21 -10.87
CA ASN A 47 14.50 7.98 -10.88
C ASN A 47 13.54 6.80 -11.06
N SER A 48 13.74 5.99 -12.10
CA SER A 48 12.93 4.81 -12.38
C SER A 48 13.66 3.54 -11.97
N GLU A 49 13.01 2.67 -11.21
CA GLU A 49 13.55 1.36 -10.87
C GLU A 49 12.47 0.28 -10.97
N ASN A 50 12.89 -0.92 -11.40
CA ASN A 50 12.07 -2.10 -11.20
C ASN A 50 12.11 -2.46 -9.72
N LEU A 51 10.94 -2.60 -9.12
CA LEU A 51 10.84 -2.95 -7.72
C LEU A 51 11.29 -4.40 -7.54
N LYS A 52 12.33 -4.57 -6.73
CA LYS A 52 12.92 -5.89 -6.44
C LYS A 52 12.99 -6.16 -4.95
N ILE A 53 12.67 -7.38 -4.58
CA ILE A 53 12.89 -7.91 -3.23
C ILE A 53 13.91 -9.04 -3.35
N ASN A 54 15.02 -8.93 -2.62
CA ASN A 54 16.13 -9.89 -2.69
C ASN A 54 16.62 -10.13 -4.15
N GLY A 55 16.60 -9.09 -4.98
CA GLY A 55 17.02 -9.14 -6.39
C GLY A 55 15.96 -9.63 -7.38
N ASN A 56 14.83 -10.19 -6.90
CA ASN A 56 13.76 -10.69 -7.75
C ASN A 56 12.71 -9.60 -8.01
N PRO A 57 12.21 -9.45 -9.25
CA PRO A 57 11.13 -8.52 -9.54
C PRO A 57 9.85 -8.94 -8.83
N VAL A 58 9.04 -7.96 -8.42
CA VAL A 58 7.70 -8.21 -7.91
C VAL A 58 6.72 -8.26 -9.08
N ILE A 59 6.05 -9.41 -9.26
CA ILE A 59 5.14 -9.68 -10.37
C ILE A 59 3.70 -9.75 -9.83
N VAL A 60 2.79 -9.05 -10.49
CA VAL A 60 1.35 -9.06 -10.17
C VAL A 60 0.59 -10.12 -10.96
N ASN A 61 -0.64 -10.41 -10.55
CA ASN A 61 -1.51 -11.33 -11.27
C ASN A 61 -1.87 -10.80 -12.66
N SER A 62 -1.69 -11.60 -13.71
CA SER A 62 -2.00 -11.19 -15.08
C SER A 62 -3.50 -11.04 -15.38
N LYS A 63 -4.38 -11.66 -14.57
CA LYS A 63 -5.83 -11.51 -14.70
C LYS A 63 -6.37 -10.25 -14.01
N LEU A 64 -5.65 -9.75 -13.02
CA LEU A 64 -6.04 -8.57 -12.23
C LEU A 64 -4.79 -7.74 -11.89
N PRO A 65 -4.20 -7.06 -12.89
CA PRO A 65 -2.92 -6.37 -12.76
C PRO A 65 -3.10 -4.98 -12.12
N ILE A 66 -3.62 -4.96 -10.90
CA ILE A 66 -3.91 -3.73 -10.16
C ILE A 66 -3.03 -3.58 -8.93
N LEU A 67 -2.82 -2.33 -8.53
CA LEU A 67 -2.11 -1.99 -7.31
C LEU A 67 -2.72 -0.75 -6.64
N ALA A 68 -2.41 -0.59 -5.35
CA ALA A 68 -2.70 0.62 -4.58
C ALA A 68 -1.53 0.88 -3.64
N ALA A 69 -1.30 2.14 -3.26
CA ALA A 69 -0.26 2.46 -2.32
C ALA A 69 -0.70 3.52 -1.32
N VAL A 70 -0.02 3.53 -0.18
CA VAL A 70 -0.12 4.60 0.82
C VAL A 70 1.27 4.96 1.31
N ALA A 71 1.44 6.23 1.64
CA ALA A 71 2.60 6.74 2.36
C ALA A 71 2.12 7.44 3.64
N TYR A 72 2.87 7.29 4.73
CA TYR A 72 2.60 7.97 5.98
C TYR A 72 3.86 8.10 6.81
N LYS A 73 3.91 9.11 7.69
CA LYS A 73 4.96 9.19 8.71
C LYS A 73 4.71 8.19 9.83
N ASN A 74 5.63 7.26 10.03
CA ASN A 74 5.56 6.29 11.12
C ASN A 74 5.51 7.04 12.47
N PRO A 75 4.49 6.80 13.31
CA PRO A 75 4.38 7.50 14.59
C PRO A 75 5.51 7.13 15.57
N ASN A 76 6.11 5.94 15.42
CA ASN A 76 7.14 5.42 16.30
C ASN A 76 8.55 5.78 15.83
N THR A 77 8.87 5.54 14.55
CA THR A 77 10.22 5.80 14.01
C THR A 77 10.40 7.22 13.48
N LYS A 78 9.30 7.94 13.22
CA LYS A 78 9.26 9.26 12.56
C LYS A 78 9.80 9.27 11.12
N GLU A 79 10.05 8.10 10.54
CA GLU A 79 10.41 7.94 9.14
C GLU A 79 9.17 7.77 8.26
N ASP A 80 9.33 7.99 6.95
CA ASP A 80 8.28 7.62 6.00
C ASP A 80 8.10 6.11 5.93
N GLU A 81 6.86 5.68 5.82
CA GLU A 81 6.47 4.30 5.54
C GLU A 81 5.67 4.30 4.26
N VAL A 82 6.15 3.56 3.27
CA VAL A 82 5.41 3.30 2.03
C VAL A 82 4.95 1.86 2.06
N ARG A 83 3.67 1.65 1.74
CA ARG A 83 3.05 0.32 1.58
C ARG A 83 2.44 0.26 0.19
N VAL A 84 2.72 -0.82 -0.54
CA VAL A 84 2.09 -1.10 -1.83
C VAL A 84 1.35 -2.42 -1.73
N TYR A 85 0.07 -2.37 -2.06
CA TYR A 85 -0.84 -3.49 -2.12
C TYR A 85 -1.04 -3.90 -3.57
N TYR A 86 -0.98 -5.19 -3.84
CA TYR A 86 -1.12 -5.74 -5.19
C TYR A 86 -1.71 -7.15 -5.13
N VAL A 87 -2.07 -7.68 -6.30
CA VAL A 87 -2.58 -9.05 -6.43
C VAL A 87 -1.45 -10.00 -6.77
N GLY A 88 -1.27 -11.08 -6.00
CA GLY A 88 -0.13 -11.99 -6.18
C GLY A 88 -0.10 -12.70 -7.54
N GLU A 89 1.09 -12.86 -8.12
CA GLU A 89 1.33 -13.49 -9.43
C GLU A 89 0.48 -14.76 -9.68
N LYS A 90 0.51 -15.71 -8.73
CA LYS A 90 -0.04 -17.06 -8.92
C LYS A 90 -1.44 -17.25 -8.34
N SER A 91 -2.01 -16.24 -7.70
CA SER A 91 -3.29 -16.36 -6.99
C SER A 91 -3.98 -15.02 -6.86
N LEU A 92 -5.31 -15.00 -6.86
CA LEU A 92 -6.10 -13.81 -6.56
C LEU A 92 -6.14 -13.55 -5.05
N THR A 93 -4.96 -13.29 -4.48
CA THR A 93 -4.80 -12.92 -3.08
C THR A 93 -4.05 -11.60 -2.98
N LEU A 94 -4.49 -10.75 -2.05
CA LEU A 94 -3.79 -9.51 -1.76
C LEU A 94 -2.41 -9.80 -1.17
N ARG A 95 -1.44 -8.98 -1.58
CA ARG A 95 -0.07 -8.98 -1.10
C ARG A 95 0.36 -7.56 -0.78
N GLU A 96 1.31 -7.45 0.13
CA GLU A 96 1.90 -6.19 0.58
C GLU A 96 3.43 -6.25 0.40
N ILE A 97 3.97 -5.15 -0.10
CA ILE A 97 5.39 -4.81 0.03
C ILE A 97 5.54 -3.48 0.75
N ARG A 98 6.67 -3.30 1.44
CA ARG A 98 6.93 -2.14 2.28
C ARG A 98 8.33 -1.57 2.13
N ARG A 99 8.44 -0.26 2.31
CA ARG A 99 9.71 0.48 2.44
C ARG A 99 9.62 1.45 3.61
N THR A 100 10.63 1.45 4.47
CA THR A 100 10.79 2.40 5.57
C THR A 100 11.92 3.37 5.23
N GLY A 101 11.66 4.67 5.36
CA GLY A 101 12.58 5.74 4.98
C GLY A 101 13.10 5.59 3.55
N LYS A 102 14.42 5.71 3.40
CA LYS A 102 15.16 5.48 2.14
C LYS A 102 15.71 4.05 2.03
N GLY A 103 15.17 3.11 2.82
CA GLY A 103 15.62 1.73 2.88
C GLY A 103 15.25 0.89 1.65
N LYS A 104 15.58 -0.40 1.71
CA LYS A 104 15.19 -1.38 0.68
C LYS A 104 13.71 -1.74 0.80
N TRP A 105 13.18 -2.35 -0.26
CA TRP A 105 11.86 -2.96 -0.27
C TRP A 105 11.87 -4.34 0.38
N TYR A 106 10.81 -4.67 1.11
CA TYR A 106 10.61 -5.96 1.79
C TYR A 106 9.17 -6.42 1.68
N ASP A 107 8.95 -7.73 1.79
CA ASP A 107 7.60 -8.29 1.93
C ASP A 107 6.95 -7.86 3.26
N GLY A 108 5.66 -7.56 3.21
CA GLY A 108 4.83 -7.41 4.40
C GLY A 108 4.60 -8.76 5.06
N GLN A 109 5.51 -9.17 5.95
CA GLN A 109 5.59 -10.54 6.48
C GLN A 109 4.26 -11.06 7.03
N VAL A 110 3.55 -10.25 7.83
CA VAL A 110 2.33 -10.71 8.47
C VAL A 110 1.10 -10.57 7.56
N PHE A 111 1.00 -9.50 6.77
CA PHE A 111 -0.06 -9.36 5.75
C PHE A 111 -0.03 -10.55 4.79
N ASN A 112 1.15 -10.91 4.30
CA ASN A 112 1.34 -11.91 3.25
C ASN A 112 1.14 -13.35 3.74
N GLN A 113 1.08 -13.58 5.06
CA GLN A 113 0.68 -14.87 5.63
C GLN A 113 -0.83 -15.09 5.62
N GLN A 114 -1.61 -14.02 5.44
CA GLN A 114 -3.06 -14.07 5.41
C GLN A 114 -3.57 -14.30 3.98
N SER A 115 -4.62 -15.11 3.84
CA SER A 115 -5.27 -15.39 2.55
C SER A 115 -6.46 -14.45 2.33
N TYR A 116 -6.18 -13.20 1.95
CA TYR A 116 -7.24 -12.26 1.56
C TYR A 116 -7.57 -12.43 0.07
N ASP A 117 -8.57 -13.25 -0.22
CA ASP A 117 -9.06 -13.44 -1.58
C ASP A 117 -9.64 -12.14 -2.16
N ILE A 118 -9.40 -11.89 -3.44
CA ILE A 118 -9.93 -10.76 -4.20
C ILE A 118 -10.65 -11.28 -5.46
N ALA A 119 -11.77 -10.68 -5.85
CA ALA A 119 -12.50 -11.05 -7.06
C ALA A 119 -11.74 -10.61 -8.33
N GLU A 120 -11.82 -11.37 -9.42
CA GLU A 120 -11.13 -11.09 -10.70
C GLU A 120 -11.49 -9.73 -11.32
N ASN A 121 -12.60 -9.11 -10.93
CA ASN A 121 -13.09 -7.83 -11.42
C ASN A 121 -13.05 -6.70 -10.36
N SER A 122 -12.37 -6.94 -9.24
CA SER A 122 -12.27 -5.98 -8.15
C SER A 122 -11.42 -4.77 -8.51
N GLY A 123 -11.79 -3.59 -8.01
CA GLY A 123 -10.83 -2.48 -7.83
C GLY A 123 -9.99 -2.67 -6.55
N LEU A 124 -8.96 -1.84 -6.36
CA LEU A 124 -8.14 -1.88 -5.15
C LEU A 124 -7.77 -0.46 -4.73
N THR A 125 -8.03 -0.07 -3.49
CA THR A 125 -7.58 1.22 -2.97
C THR A 125 -7.16 1.10 -1.52
N ALA A 126 -6.27 1.98 -1.08
CA ALA A 126 -5.78 1.99 0.28
C ALA A 126 -5.70 3.42 0.81
N ASN A 127 -5.97 3.58 2.10
CA ASN A 127 -5.91 4.85 2.80
C ASN A 127 -5.23 4.68 4.15
N VAL A 128 -4.59 5.75 4.62
CA VAL A 128 -4.13 5.87 6.01
C VAL A 128 -4.89 7.02 6.64
N VAL A 129 -5.46 6.77 7.82
CA VAL A 129 -6.24 7.75 8.56
C VAL A 129 -5.74 7.85 9.99
N ALA A 130 -5.56 9.08 10.47
CA ALA A 130 -5.38 9.34 11.89
C ALA A 130 -6.77 9.44 12.54
N VAL A 131 -7.06 8.54 13.48
CA VAL A 131 -8.28 8.47 14.26
C VAL A 131 -7.98 9.01 15.65
N ASN A 132 -8.75 9.99 16.10
CA ASN A 132 -8.69 10.45 17.48
C ASN A 132 -9.38 9.41 18.38
N LYS A 133 -8.65 8.89 19.36
CA LYS A 133 -9.18 7.97 20.37
C LYS A 133 -9.11 8.64 21.74
N GLY A 134 -10.28 9.00 22.26
CA GLY A 134 -10.45 9.59 23.59
C GLY A 134 -11.16 10.94 23.54
N SER A 135 -11.84 11.26 24.65
CA SER A 135 -12.69 12.44 24.84
C SER A 135 -12.00 13.59 25.58
N CYS A 136 -10.68 13.53 25.79
CA CYS A 136 -9.96 14.58 26.49
C CYS A 136 -9.47 15.61 25.47
N GLU A 137 -10.14 16.76 25.43
CA GLU A 137 -9.91 17.88 24.49
C GLU A 137 -8.46 18.38 24.50
N ASP A 138 -7.72 18.15 25.59
CA ASP A 138 -6.36 18.69 25.79
C ASP A 138 -5.21 17.80 25.27
N ASN A 139 -5.44 16.51 24.98
CA ASN A 139 -4.38 15.65 24.43
C ASN A 139 -4.96 14.40 23.73
N PRO A 140 -5.55 14.54 22.53
CA PRO A 140 -6.14 13.41 21.82
C PRO A 140 -5.06 12.38 21.47
N ARG A 141 -5.22 11.14 21.97
CA ARG A 141 -4.40 10.03 21.51
C ARG A 141 -4.77 9.76 20.04
N LYS A 142 -3.82 9.99 19.13
CA LYS A 142 -3.98 9.64 17.73
C LYS A 142 -3.63 8.16 17.54
N GLU A 143 -4.54 7.41 16.95
CA GLU A 143 -4.27 6.10 16.38
C GLU A 143 -4.22 6.22 14.85
N TRP A 144 -3.23 5.60 14.22
CA TRP A 144 -3.17 5.56 12.76
C TRP A 144 -3.72 4.23 12.30
N GLN A 145 -4.65 4.27 11.35
CA GLN A 145 -5.23 3.09 10.75
C GLN A 145 -4.92 3.06 9.27
N LEU A 146 -4.30 1.97 8.83
CA LEU A 146 -4.18 1.64 7.42
C LEU A 146 -5.40 0.81 7.03
N LYS A 147 -6.04 1.15 5.91
CA LYS A 147 -7.24 0.47 5.41
C LYS A 147 -7.06 0.15 3.93
N VAL A 148 -7.32 -1.09 3.55
CA VAL A 148 -7.29 -1.58 2.17
C VAL A 148 -8.70 -2.01 1.81
N TYR A 149 -9.24 -1.44 0.74
CA TYR A 149 -10.60 -1.68 0.25
C TYR A 149 -10.53 -2.41 -1.09
N TYR A 150 -11.34 -3.45 -1.21
CA TYR A 150 -11.38 -4.33 -2.38
C TYR A 150 -12.71 -5.08 -2.39
N GLN A 151 -13.00 -5.84 -3.44
CA GLN A 151 -14.16 -6.69 -3.54
C GLN A 151 -13.73 -8.16 -3.44
N ARG A 152 -14.30 -8.92 -2.50
CA ARG A 152 -14.12 -10.37 -2.45
C ARG A 152 -15.14 -11.10 -3.34
N LYS A 153 -16.30 -10.50 -3.54
CA LYS A 153 -17.39 -10.95 -4.41
C LYS A 153 -17.90 -9.76 -5.21
N ALA A 154 -18.49 -10.02 -6.37
CA ALA A 154 -19.10 -8.97 -7.18
C ALA A 154 -20.06 -8.11 -6.34
N ASP A 155 -19.95 -6.79 -6.49
CA ASP A 155 -20.77 -5.76 -5.82
C ASP A 155 -20.71 -5.76 -4.28
N ILE A 156 -19.78 -6.50 -3.67
CA ILE A 156 -19.57 -6.52 -2.21
C ILE A 156 -18.20 -5.91 -1.91
N LEU A 157 -18.20 -4.72 -1.33
CA LEU A 157 -16.98 -4.06 -0.85
C LEU A 157 -16.55 -4.65 0.49
N ASN A 158 -15.29 -5.02 0.58
CA ASN A 158 -14.59 -5.53 1.75
C ASN A 158 -13.50 -4.53 2.17
N VAL A 159 -13.19 -4.54 3.46
CA VAL A 159 -12.09 -3.76 4.03
C VAL A 159 -11.23 -4.65 4.91
N VAL A 160 -9.92 -4.54 4.74
CA VAL A 160 -8.92 -5.09 5.65
C VAL A 160 -8.14 -3.92 6.23
N TYR A 161 -7.99 -3.87 7.55
CA TYR A 161 -7.33 -2.75 8.22
C TYR A 161 -6.22 -3.18 9.19
N ASN A 162 -5.35 -2.24 9.55
CA ASN A 162 -4.28 -2.38 10.55
C ASN A 162 -4.23 -1.11 11.41
N VAL A 163 -4.09 -1.24 12.73
CA VAL A 163 -3.89 -0.13 13.67
C VAL A 163 -2.40 -0.06 14.03
N LEU A 164 -1.73 1.01 13.60
CA LEU A 164 -0.27 1.10 13.54
C LEU A 164 0.43 1.45 14.86
N ASN A 165 -0.31 1.90 15.90
CA ASN A 165 0.27 2.37 17.16
C ASN A 165 -0.08 1.52 18.39
N GLN A 166 -0.84 0.43 18.25
CA GLN A 166 -1.04 -0.55 19.32
C GLN A 166 0.15 -1.52 19.30
N SER A 167 1.12 -1.27 20.20
CA SER A 167 2.25 -2.13 20.56
C SER A 167 2.59 -3.24 19.55
N GLY A 168 3.45 -2.93 18.58
CA GLY A 168 4.07 -3.86 17.65
C GLY A 168 3.07 -4.53 16.71
N GLU A 169 2.90 -3.97 15.49
CA GLU A 169 2.25 -4.59 14.32
C GLU A 169 1.37 -5.81 14.67
N ASN A 170 0.30 -5.64 15.45
CA ASN A 170 -0.41 -6.79 16.00
C ASN A 170 -1.55 -7.18 15.05
N TRP A 171 -1.18 -7.87 13.97
CA TRP A 171 -2.10 -8.38 12.95
C TRP A 171 -3.08 -9.44 13.47
N SER A 172 -2.91 -9.92 14.71
CA SER A 172 -3.78 -10.92 15.33
C SER A 172 -5.18 -10.42 15.68
N THR A 173 -5.44 -9.11 15.60
CA THR A 173 -6.75 -8.52 15.98
C THR A 173 -7.74 -8.36 14.82
N ARG A 174 -7.59 -9.09 13.70
CA ARG A 174 -8.41 -8.91 12.49
C ARG A 174 -9.69 -9.75 12.48
N TYR A 175 -10.82 -9.13 12.79
CA TYR A 175 -12.09 -9.52 12.18
C TYR A 175 -12.18 -8.85 10.81
N GLY A 176 -12.58 -9.61 9.78
CA GLY A 176 -13.10 -8.98 8.57
C GLY A 176 -14.33 -8.17 8.97
N VAL A 177 -14.35 -6.87 8.68
CA VAL A 177 -15.59 -6.11 8.88
C VAL A 177 -16.52 -6.55 7.76
N ASN A 178 -17.50 -7.38 8.14
CA ASN A 178 -18.49 -8.12 7.34
C ASN A 178 -18.10 -9.60 7.08
N GLU A 179 -18.03 -10.39 8.16
CA GLU A 179 -18.56 -11.77 8.09
C GLU A 179 -20.03 -11.75 7.65
#